data_AF-A0A2D8AJ20-F1
#
_entry.id   AF-A0A2D8AJ20-F1
#
_cell.length_a   1.000
_cell.length_b   1.000
_cell.length_c   1.000
_cell.angle_alpha   90.00
_cell.angle_beta   90.00
_cell.angle_gamma   90.00
#
_symmetry.space_group_name_H-M   'P 1'
#
loop_
_entity.id
_entity.type
_entity.pdbx_description
1 polymer ?
#
loop_
_entity_poly.entity_id
_entity_poly.type
_entity_poly.pdbx_seq_one_letter_code
_entity_poly.pdbx_strand_id
1 'polypeptide(L)'
;MFESKKAKWIVWGLGAWLALVEAAVGQETSVTDQVLQQAEPVSGRTLPRAVYIDVPQPIIHGRDPVFPALDRVPVASANPLTDQQEQTLLEYRDLIERTETAGGAWSPDLAEQLAAVGNVQQSQGDHLAALRSFDRAMHVSRVNTGLNTVDQIPIVQNMIASHAALGQWAEVDLYQNYLFYIQQRTYGPNDPRIIPVLQQLGEWNMQAFGIGLGDTLGLRLSSAQLLFNAAARLVEFHYGRSDARYIPYLRNVVHSAYQVARNPQLISEFGTPEFRGDQAVLAAMINERLPSQPDGFIAGEQALRSIISFRQEQGDVYALAESIAELADWYLLYEQRRAADELYLSAWQLLAEAENSEVLQQSLFGSVVALPLIITEPRMVDRRALGKGPESLTEGFVDLSFTVTRTGSVRKVSVLSDENPQNIIQFGSVGRALRSFVFRPVLQKGVPVTTEDNRFRIRYWY
;
A
#
# COMPACT_ATOMS: atom_id res chain seq x y z
N MET A 1 -13.35 -34.71 -13.59
CA MET A 1 -14.70 -34.84 -12.99
C MET A 1 -14.53 -34.69 -11.49
N PHE A 2 -14.51 -33.46 -11.00
CA PHE A 2 -14.21 -33.11 -9.60
C PHE A 2 -15.52 -32.69 -8.91
N GLU A 3 -15.80 -33.28 -7.75
CA GLU A 3 -17.06 -33.12 -7.02
C GLU A 3 -17.30 -31.69 -6.53
N SER A 4 -18.46 -31.13 -6.89
CA SER A 4 -18.92 -29.76 -6.60
C SER A 4 -19.44 -29.52 -5.18
N LYS A 5 -19.14 -30.40 -4.21
CA LYS A 5 -19.69 -30.33 -2.85
C LYS A 5 -18.85 -29.51 -1.85
N LYS A 6 -17.57 -29.23 -2.13
CA LYS A 6 -16.71 -28.44 -1.23
C LYS A 6 -16.74 -26.93 -1.46
N ALA A 7 -17.28 -26.47 -2.60
CA ALA A 7 -17.49 -25.04 -2.88
C ALA A 7 -18.68 -24.41 -2.12
N LYS A 8 -19.53 -25.24 -1.47
CA LYS A 8 -20.71 -24.75 -0.72
C LYS A 8 -20.41 -24.31 0.72
N TRP A 9 -19.26 -24.68 1.30
CA TRP A 9 -18.95 -24.36 2.70
C TRP A 9 -18.40 -22.94 2.92
N ILE A 10 -17.85 -22.32 1.87
CA ILE A 10 -17.36 -20.91 1.93
C ILE A 10 -18.54 -19.92 1.86
N VAL A 11 -19.69 -20.32 1.29
CA VAL A 11 -20.90 -19.49 1.17
C VAL A 11 -21.59 -19.26 2.53
N TRP A 12 -21.34 -20.11 3.54
CA TRP A 12 -21.98 -19.98 4.87
C TRP A 12 -21.14 -19.21 5.90
N GLY A 13 -19.83 -19.02 5.69
CA GLY A 13 -18.96 -18.30 6.63
C GLY A 13 -19.14 -16.78 6.61
N LEU A 14 -19.30 -16.18 5.43
CA LEU A 14 -19.48 -14.73 5.26
C LEU A 14 -20.93 -14.27 5.50
N GLY A 15 -21.91 -15.15 5.31
CA GLY A 15 -23.33 -14.84 5.55
C GLY A 15 -23.78 -15.00 7.01
N ALA A 16 -23.18 -15.92 7.77
CA ALA A 16 -23.59 -16.19 9.16
C ALA A 16 -22.99 -15.21 10.17
N TRP A 17 -21.88 -14.55 9.86
CA TRP A 17 -21.24 -13.58 10.75
C TRP A 17 -21.95 -12.22 10.76
N LEU A 18 -22.54 -11.78 9.63
CA LEU A 18 -23.35 -10.55 9.60
C LEU A 18 -24.68 -10.67 10.38
N ALA A 19 -25.24 -11.88 10.52
CA ALA A 19 -26.48 -12.10 11.26
C ALA A 19 -26.31 -12.15 12.79
N LEU A 20 -25.08 -12.26 13.30
CA LEU A 20 -24.79 -12.32 14.74
C LEU A 20 -24.50 -10.95 15.37
N VAL A 21 -24.18 -9.93 14.56
CA VAL A 21 -23.93 -8.56 15.05
C VAL A 21 -25.24 -7.80 15.35
N GLU A 22 -26.36 -8.18 14.72
CA GLU A 22 -27.67 -7.56 14.96
C GLU A 22 -28.38 -8.03 16.25
N ALA A 23 -27.86 -9.04 16.95
CA ALA A 23 -28.49 -9.58 18.15
C ALA A 23 -27.89 -9.09 19.49
N ALA A 24 -26.85 -8.24 19.47
CA ALA A 24 -26.11 -7.83 20.68
C ALA A 24 -26.35 -6.38 21.14
N VAL A 25 -27.26 -5.63 20.49
CA VAL A 25 -27.67 -4.29 20.95
C VAL A 25 -28.94 -4.42 21.77
N GLY A 26 -28.77 -4.76 23.05
CA GLY A 26 -29.90 -4.83 23.97
C GLY A 26 -29.56 -5.52 25.27
N GLN A 27 -28.73 -4.89 26.10
CA GLN A 27 -28.90 -4.89 27.57
C GLN A 27 -27.87 -3.96 28.23
N GLU A 28 -28.34 -2.76 28.57
CA GLU A 28 -27.78 -1.98 29.68
C GLU A 28 -28.00 -2.75 30.99
N THR A 29 -26.97 -2.88 31.81
CA THR A 29 -27.11 -2.71 33.27
C THR A 29 -25.83 -2.14 33.88
N SER A 30 -26.06 -1.06 34.60
CA SER A 30 -25.19 -0.30 35.50
C SER A 30 -24.50 -1.12 36.59
N VAL A 31 -23.22 -0.86 36.86
CA VAL A 31 -22.62 -0.97 38.21
C VAL A 31 -21.60 0.16 38.43
N THR A 32 -22.07 1.14 39.21
CA THR A 32 -21.44 2.02 40.21
C THR A 32 -19.90 2.20 40.30
N ASP A 33 -19.53 3.48 40.19
CA ASP A 33 -18.60 4.32 40.95
C ASP A 33 -17.70 3.76 42.09
N GLN A 34 -16.53 4.41 42.20
CA GLN A 34 -15.45 4.36 43.22
C GLN A 34 -14.41 3.26 42.99
N VAL A 35 -13.14 3.53 42.65
CA VAL A 35 -12.16 4.43 43.30
C VAL A 35 -11.11 4.87 42.27
N LEU A 36 -11.06 6.16 41.94
CA LEU A 36 -9.91 6.81 41.30
C LEU A 36 -9.11 7.51 42.39
N GLN A 37 -8.13 6.81 42.98
CA GLN A 37 -7.05 7.47 43.70
C GLN A 37 -5.86 7.65 42.75
N GLN A 38 -5.52 8.92 42.60
CA GLN A 38 -4.41 9.47 41.84
C GLN A 38 -3.10 8.76 42.20
N ALA A 39 -2.48 8.15 41.21
CA ALA A 39 -1.03 7.95 41.21
C ALA A 39 -0.46 8.95 40.19
N GLU A 40 0.19 9.99 40.70
CA GLU A 40 1.05 10.86 39.89
C GLU A 40 2.15 10.01 39.23
N PRO A 41 2.41 10.13 37.92
CA PRO A 41 3.61 9.54 37.34
C PRO A 41 4.80 10.48 37.62
N VAL A 42 5.65 10.03 38.55
CA VAL A 42 6.98 10.58 38.83
C VAL A 42 7.82 10.62 37.54
N SER A 43 8.50 11.75 37.35
CA SER A 43 9.45 12.10 36.30
C SER A 43 10.34 10.97 35.79
N GLY A 44 10.27 10.76 34.47
CA GLY A 44 11.18 9.92 33.71
C GLY A 44 10.73 9.76 32.25
N ARG A 45 10.29 10.84 31.59
CA ARG A 45 9.92 10.78 30.16
C ARG A 45 11.17 10.52 29.33
N THR A 46 11.42 9.25 29.01
CA THR A 46 12.27 8.86 27.89
C THR A 46 11.71 9.54 26.64
N LEU A 47 12.51 10.37 25.97
CA LEU A 47 12.06 11.01 24.74
C LEU A 47 11.73 9.92 23.71
N PRO A 48 10.64 10.09 22.95
CA PRO A 48 10.21 9.10 21.97
C PRO A 48 11.30 8.93 20.89
N ARG A 49 11.51 7.70 20.46
CA ARG A 49 12.38 7.41 19.30
C ARG A 49 11.61 7.70 18.02
N ALA A 50 12.33 7.87 16.91
CA ALA A 50 11.67 7.86 15.61
C ALA A 50 10.97 6.51 15.40
N VAL A 51 9.70 6.57 15.00
CA VAL A 51 8.83 5.43 14.67
C VAL A 51 8.86 5.16 13.18
N TYR A 52 8.80 6.22 12.36
CA TYR A 52 8.91 6.16 10.90
C TYR A 52 10.01 7.09 10.41
N ILE A 53 10.63 6.72 9.28
CA ILE A 53 11.56 7.57 8.53
C ILE A 53 11.25 7.47 7.05
N ASP A 54 11.33 8.59 6.34
CA ASP A 54 11.23 8.61 4.89
C ASP A 54 12.50 8.08 4.22
N VAL A 55 12.36 7.80 2.93
CA VAL A 55 13.50 7.59 2.04
C VAL A 55 14.38 8.85 2.08
N PRO A 56 15.68 8.72 2.42
CA PRO A 56 16.59 9.85 2.49
C PRO A 56 16.64 10.64 1.18
N GLN A 57 16.53 11.97 1.27
CA GLN A 57 16.58 12.86 0.11
C GLN A 57 17.91 13.65 0.08
N PRO A 58 18.60 13.75 -1.08
CA PRO A 58 19.88 14.45 -1.17
C PRO A 58 19.70 15.96 -0.94
N ILE A 59 20.64 16.59 -0.24
CA ILE A 59 20.67 18.05 -0.06
C ILE A 59 21.46 18.64 -1.24
N ILE A 60 20.77 19.38 -2.11
CA ILE A 60 21.35 20.05 -3.28
C ILE A 60 21.40 21.55 -2.98
N HIS A 61 22.54 22.19 -3.23
CA HIS A 61 22.69 23.63 -2.98
C HIS A 61 21.61 24.44 -3.71
N GLY A 62 20.89 25.28 -2.94
CA GLY A 62 19.82 26.15 -3.46
C GLY A 62 18.49 25.44 -3.75
N ARG A 63 18.34 24.15 -3.41
CA ARG A 63 17.09 23.41 -3.58
C ARG A 63 16.77 22.61 -2.31
N ASP A 64 15.70 23.00 -1.63
CA ASP A 64 15.22 22.22 -0.49
C ASP A 64 14.66 20.86 -0.95
N PRO A 65 14.95 19.78 -0.20
CA PRO A 65 14.36 18.47 -0.47
C PRO A 65 12.83 18.51 -0.40
N VAL A 66 12.18 17.94 -1.41
CA VAL A 66 10.71 17.81 -1.44
C VAL A 66 10.36 16.44 -0.93
N PHE A 67 9.53 16.37 0.11
CA PHE A 67 8.97 15.13 0.62
C PHE A 67 7.51 15.01 0.17
N PRO A 68 7.02 13.81 -0.18
CA PRO A 68 5.61 13.60 -0.49
C PRO A 68 4.73 14.08 0.66
N ALA A 69 3.61 14.74 0.35
CA ALA A 69 2.62 15.03 1.38
C ALA A 69 2.09 13.68 1.91
N LEU A 70 1.97 13.55 3.24
CA LEU A 70 1.12 12.52 3.80
C LEU A 70 -0.32 13.03 3.64
N ASP A 71 -1.19 12.23 3.05
CA ASP A 71 -2.63 12.51 3.04
C ASP A 71 -3.13 12.47 4.49
N ARG A 72 -3.03 13.61 5.18
CA ARG A 72 -3.65 13.79 6.48
C ARG A 72 -5.14 13.88 6.23
N VAL A 73 -5.87 12.78 6.42
CA VAL A 73 -7.31 12.86 6.61
C VAL A 73 -7.53 13.73 7.85
N PRO A 74 -8.08 14.95 7.72
CA PRO A 74 -8.37 15.77 8.89
C PRO A 74 -9.29 14.95 9.80
N VAL A 75 -9.01 14.93 11.10
CA VAL A 75 -9.92 14.32 12.08
C VAL A 75 -11.30 14.93 11.84
N ALA A 76 -12.24 14.07 11.44
CA ALA A 76 -13.54 14.46 10.93
C ALA A 76 -14.26 15.38 11.93
N SER A 77 -14.38 16.65 11.56
CA SER A 77 -15.49 17.47 12.00
C SER A 77 -16.36 17.67 10.77
N ALA A 78 -17.66 17.35 10.89
CA ALA A 78 -18.59 17.51 9.78
C ALA A 78 -18.53 18.97 9.32
N ASN A 79 -18.25 19.17 8.04
CA ASN A 79 -18.31 20.50 7.45
C ASN A 79 -19.77 20.96 7.47
N PRO A 80 -20.04 22.24 7.76
CA PRO A 80 -21.39 22.76 7.65
C PRO A 80 -21.90 22.55 6.23
N LEU A 81 -23.17 22.18 6.13
CA LEU A 81 -23.84 22.02 4.85
C LEU A 81 -23.78 23.32 4.05
N THR A 82 -23.54 23.20 2.74
CA THR A 82 -23.88 24.29 1.82
C THR A 82 -25.40 24.31 1.61
N ASP A 83 -25.97 25.49 1.35
CA ASP A 83 -27.40 25.63 1.04
C ASP A 83 -27.87 24.67 -0.06
N GLN A 84 -27.00 24.42 -1.05
CA GLN A 84 -27.26 23.45 -2.13
C GLN A 84 -27.39 22.01 -1.61
N GLN A 85 -26.50 21.59 -0.70
CA GLN A 85 -26.54 20.24 -0.10
C GLN A 85 -27.75 20.07 0.83
N GLU A 86 -28.12 21.10 1.58
CA GLU A 86 -29.36 21.11 2.39
C GLU A 86 -30.59 20.91 1.52
N GLN A 87 -30.72 21.69 0.45
CA GLN A 87 -31.82 21.56 -0.52
C GLN A 87 -31.84 20.17 -1.14
N THR A 88 -30.68 19.64 -1.54
CA THR A 88 -30.55 18.32 -2.14
C THR A 88 -30.98 17.21 -1.16
N LEU A 89 -30.59 17.29 0.12
CA LEU A 89 -31.03 16.34 1.14
C LEU A 89 -32.54 16.41 1.40
N LEU A 90 -33.13 17.61 1.40
CA LEU A 90 -34.57 17.77 1.53
C LEU A 90 -35.32 17.14 0.35
N GLU A 91 -34.87 17.39 -0.88
CA GLU A 91 -35.44 16.80 -2.09
C GLU A 91 -35.39 15.25 -2.06
N TYR A 92 -34.24 14.68 -1.66
CA TYR A 92 -34.12 13.23 -1.54
C TYR A 92 -35.00 12.66 -0.41
N ARG A 93 -35.17 13.37 0.71
CA ARG A 93 -36.06 12.92 1.80
C ARG A 93 -37.51 12.87 1.34
N ASP A 94 -37.97 13.92 0.66
CA ASP A 94 -39.32 13.96 0.08
C ASP A 94 -39.52 12.86 -0.97
N LEU A 95 -38.49 12.61 -1.80
CA LEU A 95 -38.54 11.56 -2.81
C LEU A 95 -38.62 10.17 -2.18
N ILE A 96 -37.80 9.89 -1.17
CA ILE A 96 -37.79 8.63 -0.42
C ILE A 96 -39.16 8.40 0.25
N GLU A 97 -39.74 9.41 0.89
CA GLU A 97 -41.06 9.31 1.54
C GLU A 97 -42.16 8.95 0.51
N ARG A 98 -42.14 9.59 -0.66
CA ARG A 98 -43.08 9.27 -1.75
C ARG A 98 -42.89 7.84 -2.27
N THR A 99 -41.65 7.43 -2.49
CA THR A 99 -41.32 6.07 -2.95
C THR A 99 -41.72 5.01 -1.91
N GLU A 100 -41.49 5.25 -0.62
CA GLU A 100 -41.92 4.38 0.47
C GLU A 100 -43.44 4.29 0.58
N THR A 101 -44.14 5.42 0.41
CA THR A 101 -45.62 5.45 0.45
C THR A 101 -46.22 4.69 -0.72
N ALA A 102 -45.61 4.76 -1.91
CA ALA A 102 -46.13 4.13 -3.12
C ALA A 102 -45.75 2.63 -3.24
N GLY A 103 -44.51 2.29 -2.90
CA GLY A 103 -43.92 0.96 -3.17
C GLY A 103 -43.49 0.19 -1.92
N GLY A 104 -43.66 0.74 -0.72
CA GLY A 104 -43.25 0.15 0.55
C GLY A 104 -41.77 0.35 0.87
N ALA A 105 -41.36 -0.11 2.06
CA ALA A 105 -40.03 0.11 2.64
C ALA A 105 -38.85 -0.52 1.85
N TRP A 106 -39.15 -1.38 0.87
CA TRP A 106 -38.18 -2.12 0.07
C TRP A 106 -38.34 -1.87 -1.43
N SER A 107 -38.98 -0.78 -1.83
CA SER A 107 -39.11 -0.43 -3.25
C SER A 107 -37.74 -0.41 -3.94
N PRO A 108 -37.59 -0.99 -5.15
CA PRO A 108 -36.31 -1.04 -5.88
C PRO A 108 -35.65 0.33 -6.04
N ASP A 109 -36.44 1.37 -6.26
CA ASP A 109 -35.96 2.75 -6.50
C ASP A 109 -35.28 3.36 -5.26
N LEU A 110 -35.54 2.82 -4.06
CA LEU A 110 -34.97 3.35 -2.82
C LEU A 110 -33.45 3.15 -2.74
N ALA A 111 -32.90 2.12 -3.37
CA ALA A 111 -31.47 1.82 -3.27
C ALA A 111 -30.62 2.99 -3.81
N GLU A 112 -30.97 3.52 -4.98
CA GLU A 112 -30.27 4.65 -5.60
C GLU A 112 -30.46 5.94 -4.79
N GLN A 113 -31.69 6.22 -4.35
CA GLN A 113 -32.01 7.43 -3.58
C GLN A 113 -31.28 7.46 -2.24
N LEU A 114 -31.24 6.33 -1.53
CA LEU A 114 -30.52 6.19 -0.26
C LEU A 114 -29.00 6.30 -0.45
N ALA A 115 -28.47 5.72 -1.54
CA ALA A 115 -27.06 5.88 -1.88
C ALA A 115 -26.73 7.35 -2.19
N ALA A 116 -27.62 8.08 -2.87
CA ALA A 116 -27.42 9.50 -3.15
C ALA A 116 -27.39 10.35 -1.86
N VAL A 117 -28.27 10.08 -0.90
CA VAL A 117 -28.23 10.70 0.44
C VAL A 117 -26.89 10.40 1.13
N GLY A 118 -26.45 9.14 1.10
CA GLY A 118 -25.16 8.73 1.66
C GLY A 118 -23.98 9.46 1.03
N ASN A 119 -23.98 9.67 -0.29
CA ASN A 119 -22.94 10.42 -0.99
C ASN A 119 -22.87 11.88 -0.53
N VAL A 120 -24.04 12.52 -0.37
CA VAL A 120 -24.12 13.91 0.10
C VAL A 120 -23.58 14.02 1.53
N GLN A 121 -23.96 13.10 2.43
CA GLN A 121 -23.43 13.02 3.81
C GLN A 121 -21.92 12.75 3.84
N GLN A 122 -21.44 11.84 3.00
CA GLN A 122 -20.01 11.53 2.88
C GLN A 122 -19.21 12.75 2.43
N SER A 123 -19.72 13.52 1.47
CA SER A 123 -19.08 14.76 1.00
C SER A 123 -18.97 15.85 2.08
N GLN A 124 -19.78 15.76 3.14
CA GLN A 124 -19.73 16.65 4.31
C GLN A 124 -18.76 16.15 5.39
N GLY A 125 -18.21 14.95 5.24
CA GLY A 125 -17.43 14.27 6.27
C GLY A 125 -18.28 13.59 7.35
N ASP A 126 -19.62 13.57 7.23
CA ASP A 126 -20.48 12.77 8.11
C ASP A 126 -20.51 11.31 7.65
N HIS A 127 -19.38 10.64 7.82
CA HIS A 127 -19.19 9.25 7.43
C HIS A 127 -20.11 8.28 8.20
N LEU A 128 -20.49 8.60 9.44
CA LEU A 128 -21.40 7.77 10.23
C LEU A 128 -22.84 7.83 9.68
N ALA A 129 -23.34 9.01 9.32
CA ALA A 129 -24.64 9.12 8.67
C ALA A 129 -24.63 8.47 7.27
N ALA A 130 -23.55 8.69 6.51
CA ALA A 130 -23.38 8.08 5.20
C ALA A 130 -23.45 6.56 5.28
N LEU A 131 -22.76 5.94 6.24
CA LEU A 131 -22.80 4.49 6.46
C LEU A 131 -24.22 3.98 6.76
N ARG A 132 -24.99 4.67 7.61
CA ARG A 132 -26.41 4.29 7.86
C ARG A 132 -27.25 4.32 6.58
N SER A 133 -27.04 5.33 5.73
CA SER A 133 -27.73 5.45 4.43
C SER A 133 -27.31 4.36 3.46
N PHE A 134 -26.00 4.06 3.38
CA PHE A 134 -25.45 3.00 2.54
C PHE A 134 -25.87 1.60 3.00
N ASP A 135 -25.92 1.33 4.30
CA ASP A 135 -26.41 0.07 4.85
C ASP A 135 -27.87 -0.18 4.45
N ARG A 136 -28.70 0.87 4.54
CA ARG A 136 -30.10 0.79 4.11
C ARG A 136 -30.20 0.57 2.60
N ALA A 137 -29.41 1.27 1.80
CA ALA A 137 -29.33 1.08 0.35
C ALA A 137 -28.89 -0.36 -0.01
N MET A 138 -27.89 -0.89 0.70
CA MET A 138 -27.40 -2.25 0.56
C MET A 138 -28.48 -3.28 0.88
N HIS A 139 -29.25 -3.06 1.95
CA HIS A 139 -30.35 -3.95 2.32
C HIS A 139 -31.45 -3.96 1.25
N VAL A 140 -31.90 -2.78 0.79
CA VAL A 140 -32.88 -2.67 -0.31
C VAL A 140 -32.36 -3.37 -1.57
N SER A 141 -31.10 -3.14 -1.95
CA SER A 141 -30.48 -3.82 -3.09
C SER A 141 -30.53 -5.34 -2.92
N ARG A 142 -30.11 -5.89 -1.77
CA ARG A 142 -30.12 -7.32 -1.52
C ARG A 142 -31.51 -7.94 -1.59
N VAL A 143 -32.54 -7.24 -1.13
CA VAL A 143 -33.94 -7.69 -1.21
C VAL A 143 -34.42 -7.76 -2.65
N ASN A 144 -34.04 -6.81 -3.50
CA ASN A 144 -34.58 -6.68 -4.85
C ASN A 144 -33.75 -7.43 -5.92
N THR A 145 -32.43 -7.37 -5.85
CA THR A 145 -31.53 -7.94 -6.87
C THR A 145 -30.78 -9.18 -6.39
N GLY A 146 -30.83 -9.48 -5.09
CA GLY A 146 -30.16 -10.62 -4.47
C GLY A 146 -28.76 -10.31 -3.94
N LEU A 147 -28.07 -11.33 -3.45
CA LEU A 147 -26.73 -11.18 -2.85
C LEU A 147 -25.64 -11.21 -3.93
N ASN A 148 -24.60 -10.37 -3.76
CA ASN A 148 -23.36 -10.39 -4.53
C ASN A 148 -23.54 -9.97 -6.00
N THR A 149 -24.30 -8.90 -6.22
CA THR A 149 -24.61 -8.38 -7.56
C THR A 149 -23.74 -7.18 -7.90
N VAL A 150 -23.54 -6.94 -9.20
CA VAL A 150 -22.78 -5.76 -9.68
C VAL A 150 -23.40 -4.44 -9.25
N ASP A 151 -24.72 -4.38 -9.08
CA ASP A 151 -25.44 -3.19 -8.61
C ASP A 151 -25.01 -2.75 -7.20
N GLN A 152 -24.40 -3.65 -6.42
CA GLN A 152 -23.91 -3.35 -5.06
C GLN A 152 -22.54 -2.66 -5.08
N ILE A 153 -21.80 -2.73 -6.20
CA ILE A 153 -20.41 -2.23 -6.29
C ILE A 153 -20.29 -0.75 -5.86
N PRO A 154 -21.11 0.19 -6.37
CA PRO A 154 -20.99 1.60 -5.98
C PRO A 154 -21.21 1.81 -4.47
N ILE A 155 -22.20 1.10 -3.89
CA ILE A 155 -22.50 1.20 -2.45
C ILE A 155 -21.32 0.67 -1.63
N VAL A 156 -20.76 -0.50 -1.99
CA VAL A 156 -19.60 -1.09 -1.32
C VAL A 156 -18.38 -0.16 -1.38
N GLN A 157 -18.10 0.46 -2.53
CA GLN A 157 -16.99 1.40 -2.69
C GLN A 157 -17.13 2.61 -1.76
N ASN A 158 -18.35 3.15 -1.65
CA ASN A 158 -18.60 4.27 -0.75
C ASN A 158 -18.50 3.88 0.72
N MET A 159 -18.94 2.67 1.10
CA MET A 159 -18.76 2.14 2.45
C MET A 159 -17.28 1.98 2.79
N ILE A 160 -16.47 1.43 1.87
CA ILE A 160 -15.00 1.34 2.02
C ILE A 160 -14.40 2.73 2.31
N ALA A 161 -14.76 3.74 1.53
CA ALA A 161 -14.25 5.09 1.70
C ALA A 161 -14.65 5.70 3.06
N SER A 162 -15.90 5.52 3.50
CA SER A 162 -16.35 5.99 4.81
C SER A 162 -15.70 5.25 5.98
N HIS A 163 -15.56 3.92 5.90
CA HIS A 163 -14.85 3.16 6.92
C HIS A 163 -13.36 3.55 7.00
N ALA A 164 -12.70 3.76 5.86
CA ALA A 164 -11.32 4.22 5.82
C ALA A 164 -11.16 5.61 6.47
N ALA A 165 -12.07 6.55 6.17
CA ALA A 165 -12.06 7.89 6.78
C ALA A 165 -12.28 7.85 8.30
N LEU A 166 -13.01 6.85 8.81
CA LEU A 166 -13.22 6.61 10.24
C LEU A 166 -12.11 5.78 10.90
N GLY A 167 -11.10 5.32 10.15
CA GLY A 167 -10.05 4.42 10.64
C GLY A 167 -10.54 3.02 11.01
N GLN A 168 -11.71 2.60 10.50
CA GLN A 168 -12.32 1.30 10.75
C GLN A 168 -11.75 0.23 9.81
N TRP A 169 -10.45 -0.03 9.93
CA TRP A 169 -9.70 -0.85 8.96
C TRP A 169 -10.17 -2.30 8.82
N ALA A 170 -10.75 -2.89 9.87
CA ALA A 170 -11.34 -4.23 9.79
C ALA A 170 -12.53 -4.28 8.83
N GLU A 171 -13.39 -3.27 8.86
CA GLU A 171 -14.53 -3.14 7.93
C GLU A 171 -14.03 -2.88 6.51
N VAL A 172 -13.00 -2.03 6.35
CA VAL A 172 -12.35 -1.82 5.05
C VAL A 172 -11.87 -3.15 4.47
N ASP A 173 -11.19 -3.98 5.26
CA ASP A 173 -10.71 -5.29 4.80
C ASP A 173 -11.86 -6.20 4.36
N LEU A 174 -12.92 -6.26 5.17
CA LEU A 174 -14.11 -7.06 4.87
C LEU A 174 -14.73 -6.62 3.52
N TYR A 175 -14.97 -5.32 3.34
CA TYR A 175 -15.60 -4.80 2.14
C TYR A 175 -14.68 -4.85 0.90
N GLN A 176 -13.36 -4.72 1.04
CA GLN A 176 -12.42 -4.91 -0.08
C GLN A 176 -12.45 -6.35 -0.60
N ASN A 177 -12.46 -7.35 0.29
CA ASN A 177 -12.61 -8.76 -0.09
C ASN A 177 -13.98 -9.04 -0.71
N TYR A 178 -15.05 -8.42 -0.18
CA TYR A 178 -16.39 -8.52 -0.73
C TYR A 178 -16.49 -7.94 -2.15
N LEU A 179 -15.90 -6.77 -2.36
CA LEU A 179 -15.84 -6.10 -3.65
C LEU A 179 -15.11 -6.94 -4.69
N PHE A 180 -13.95 -7.49 -4.33
CA PHE A 180 -13.21 -8.43 -5.18
C PHE A 180 -14.06 -9.65 -5.53
N TYR A 181 -14.75 -10.26 -4.56
CA TYR A 181 -15.59 -11.44 -4.80
C TYR A 181 -16.70 -11.18 -5.83
N ILE A 182 -17.42 -10.05 -5.73
CA ILE A 182 -18.47 -9.67 -6.70
C ILE A 182 -17.88 -9.53 -8.10
N GLN A 183 -16.80 -8.78 -8.23
CA GLN A 183 -16.19 -8.48 -9.52
C GLN A 183 -15.54 -9.72 -10.14
N GLN A 184 -14.88 -10.55 -9.34
CA GLN A 184 -14.28 -11.82 -9.76
C GLN A 184 -15.33 -12.80 -10.28
N ARG A 185 -16.47 -12.91 -9.60
CA ARG A 185 -17.58 -13.75 -10.05
C ARG A 185 -18.21 -13.26 -11.35
N THR A 186 -18.23 -11.94 -11.54
CA THR A 186 -18.85 -11.31 -12.71
C THR A 186 -17.99 -11.45 -13.96
N TYR A 187 -16.70 -11.13 -13.86
CA TYR A 187 -15.78 -11.09 -15.00
C TYR A 187 -15.09 -12.43 -15.23
N GLY A 188 -14.83 -13.19 -14.17
CA GLY A 188 -14.03 -14.41 -14.22
C GLY A 188 -12.51 -14.12 -14.29
N PRO A 189 -11.69 -15.18 -14.18
CA PRO A 189 -10.24 -15.05 -13.96
C PRO A 189 -9.42 -14.55 -15.15
N ASN A 190 -9.96 -14.61 -16.38
CA ASN A 190 -9.21 -14.29 -17.59
C ASN A 190 -9.77 -13.05 -18.32
N ASP A 191 -10.76 -12.36 -17.78
CA ASP A 191 -11.34 -11.17 -18.43
C ASP A 191 -10.48 -9.93 -18.13
N PRO A 192 -10.14 -9.09 -19.12
CA PRO A 192 -9.25 -7.93 -18.90
C PRO A 192 -9.80 -6.91 -17.89
N ARG A 193 -11.12 -6.89 -17.61
CA ARG A 193 -11.72 -6.01 -16.60
C ARG A 193 -11.33 -6.38 -15.18
N ILE A 194 -10.81 -7.57 -14.93
CA ILE A 194 -10.33 -7.97 -13.60
C ILE A 194 -8.95 -7.37 -13.27
N ILE A 195 -8.17 -6.98 -14.27
CA ILE A 195 -6.81 -6.45 -14.10
C ILE A 195 -6.74 -5.32 -13.06
N PRO A 196 -7.54 -4.22 -13.17
CA PRO A 196 -7.53 -3.17 -12.15
C PRO A 196 -8.03 -3.64 -10.78
N VAL A 197 -8.89 -4.65 -10.73
CA VAL A 197 -9.44 -5.22 -9.48
C VAL A 197 -8.36 -5.98 -8.71
N LEU A 198 -7.55 -6.77 -9.43
CA LEU A 198 -6.40 -7.46 -8.86
C LEU A 198 -5.38 -6.48 -8.31
N GLN A 199 -5.11 -5.40 -9.05
CA GLN A 199 -4.24 -4.32 -8.58
C GLN A 199 -4.78 -3.68 -7.30
N GLN A 200 -6.05 -3.28 -7.26
CA GLN A 200 -6.65 -2.65 -6.08
C GLN A 200 -6.58 -3.55 -4.84
N LEU A 201 -6.91 -4.84 -4.97
CA LEU A 201 -6.80 -5.77 -3.84
C LEU A 201 -5.34 -6.03 -3.44
N GLY A 202 -4.42 -6.04 -4.41
CA GLY A 202 -2.98 -6.16 -4.15
C GLY A 202 -2.46 -4.96 -3.36
N GLU A 203 -2.83 -3.74 -3.78
CA GLU A 203 -2.51 -2.49 -3.09
C GLU A 203 -3.09 -2.46 -1.67
N TRP A 204 -4.34 -2.90 -1.50
CA TRP A 204 -4.94 -3.03 -0.18
C TRP A 204 -4.16 -4.01 0.71
N ASN A 205 -3.72 -5.16 0.18
CA ASN A 205 -2.91 -6.09 0.96
C ASN A 205 -1.53 -5.50 1.34
N MET A 206 -0.93 -4.68 0.46
CA MET A 206 0.30 -3.94 0.79
C MET A 206 0.06 -2.91 1.89
N GLN A 207 -1.03 -2.16 1.82
CA GLN A 207 -1.41 -1.17 2.82
C GLN A 207 -1.72 -1.85 4.17
N ALA A 208 -2.53 -2.91 4.16
CA ALA A 208 -2.86 -3.71 5.34
C ALA A 208 -1.61 -4.27 6.01
N PHE A 209 -0.62 -4.74 5.23
CA PHE A 209 0.69 -5.12 5.76
C PHE A 209 1.39 -3.94 6.44
N GLY A 210 1.42 -2.76 5.80
CA GLY A 210 2.06 -1.55 6.31
C GLY A 210 1.50 -1.09 7.66
N ILE A 211 0.17 -1.16 7.84
CA ILE A 211 -0.51 -0.79 9.10
C ILE A 211 -0.56 -1.93 10.13
N GLY A 212 -0.11 -3.13 9.77
CA GLY A 212 -0.14 -4.30 10.66
C GLY A 212 -1.51 -4.94 10.83
N LEU A 213 -2.40 -4.84 9.83
CA LEU A 213 -3.77 -5.37 9.87
C LEU A 213 -3.87 -6.84 9.46
N GLY A 214 -4.51 -7.62 10.33
CA GLY A 214 -4.79 -9.05 10.15
C GLY A 214 -3.87 -9.94 10.97
N ASP A 215 -4.34 -11.15 11.25
CA ASP A 215 -3.64 -12.09 12.13
C ASP A 215 -2.29 -12.54 11.55
N THR A 216 -2.15 -12.53 10.22
CA THR A 216 -0.94 -13.00 9.52
C THR A 216 -0.44 -12.04 8.44
N LEU A 217 0.56 -11.23 8.80
CA LEU A 217 1.19 -10.27 7.89
C LEU A 217 1.91 -10.92 6.71
N GLY A 218 2.42 -12.14 6.87
CA GLY A 218 2.99 -12.91 5.75
C GLY A 218 1.95 -13.18 4.66
N LEU A 219 0.72 -13.54 5.04
CA LEU A 219 -0.37 -13.80 4.09
C LEU A 219 -0.68 -12.56 3.25
N ARG A 220 -0.69 -11.37 3.86
CA ARG A 220 -0.88 -10.10 3.14
C ARG A 220 0.15 -9.92 2.01
N LEU A 221 1.44 -10.05 2.34
CA LEU A 221 2.51 -9.90 1.35
C LEU A 221 2.42 -10.91 0.21
N SER A 222 2.11 -12.16 0.53
CA SER A 222 2.01 -13.18 -0.49
C SER A 222 0.72 -13.09 -1.31
N SER A 223 -0.40 -12.64 -0.74
CA SER A 223 -1.62 -12.33 -1.49
C SER A 223 -1.37 -11.17 -2.45
N ALA A 224 -0.70 -10.10 -1.99
CA ALA A 224 -0.32 -8.99 -2.85
C ALA A 224 0.56 -9.46 -4.03
N GLN A 225 1.58 -10.27 -3.75
CA GLN A 225 2.44 -10.82 -4.82
C GLN A 225 1.66 -11.65 -5.84
N LEU A 226 0.76 -12.53 -5.38
CA LEU A 226 -0.06 -13.36 -6.27
C LEU A 226 -0.96 -12.49 -7.15
N LEU A 227 -1.61 -11.49 -6.56
CA LEU A 227 -2.52 -10.57 -7.25
C LEU A 227 -1.78 -9.73 -8.30
N PHE A 228 -0.61 -9.16 -7.96
CA PHE A 228 0.17 -8.38 -8.91
C PHE A 228 0.77 -9.24 -10.03
N ASN A 229 1.23 -10.46 -9.73
CA ASN A 229 1.68 -11.41 -10.75
C ASN A 229 0.54 -11.73 -11.73
N ALA A 230 -0.66 -12.00 -11.21
CA ALA A 230 -1.83 -12.29 -12.04
C ALA A 230 -2.24 -11.07 -12.89
N ALA A 231 -2.21 -9.86 -12.32
CA ALA A 231 -2.51 -8.64 -13.07
C ALA A 231 -1.51 -8.41 -14.21
N ALA A 232 -0.21 -8.52 -13.93
CA ALA A 232 0.85 -8.37 -14.94
C ALA A 232 0.73 -9.45 -16.04
N ARG A 233 0.50 -10.71 -15.67
CA ARG A 233 0.27 -11.81 -16.62
C ARG A 233 -0.94 -11.55 -17.52
N LEU A 234 -2.05 -11.05 -16.97
CA LEU A 234 -3.25 -10.77 -17.75
C LEU A 234 -3.06 -9.58 -18.71
N VAL A 235 -2.28 -8.58 -18.31
CA VAL A 235 -1.90 -7.49 -19.23
C VAL A 235 -1.07 -8.04 -20.39
N GLU A 236 -0.06 -8.86 -20.10
CA GLU A 236 0.73 -9.52 -21.13
C GLU A 236 -0.15 -10.39 -22.05
N PHE A 237 -1.08 -11.16 -21.49
CA PHE A 237 -1.95 -12.07 -22.23
C PHE A 237 -2.90 -11.33 -23.19
N HIS A 238 -3.52 -10.22 -22.76
CA HIS A 238 -4.52 -9.49 -23.56
C HIS A 238 -3.92 -8.44 -24.49
N TYR A 239 -2.81 -7.84 -24.09
CA TYR A 239 -2.27 -6.65 -24.75
C TYR A 239 -0.83 -6.82 -25.26
N GLY A 240 -0.12 -7.86 -24.79
CA GLY A 240 1.25 -8.14 -25.19
C GLY A 240 2.30 -7.42 -24.33
N ARG A 241 3.56 -7.86 -24.43
CA ARG A 241 4.70 -7.34 -23.65
C ARG A 241 5.10 -5.92 -24.04
N SER A 242 4.81 -5.49 -25.26
CA SER A 242 5.14 -4.17 -25.79
C SER A 242 4.09 -3.11 -25.44
N ASP A 243 3.01 -3.45 -24.74
CA ASP A 243 2.01 -2.49 -24.31
C ASP A 243 2.49 -1.69 -23.09
N ALA A 244 2.42 -0.36 -23.16
CA ALA A 244 2.89 0.53 -22.10
C ALA A 244 2.17 0.30 -20.75
N ARG A 245 0.95 -0.23 -20.77
CA ARG A 245 0.20 -0.59 -19.55
C ARG A 245 0.90 -1.67 -18.74
N TYR A 246 1.76 -2.49 -19.34
CA TYR A 246 2.45 -3.57 -18.66
C TYR A 246 3.40 -3.05 -17.56
N ILE A 247 4.02 -1.89 -17.78
CA ILE A 247 5.06 -1.36 -16.91
C ILE A 247 4.56 -1.05 -15.48
N PRO A 248 3.45 -0.31 -15.27
CA PRO A 248 2.90 -0.13 -13.92
C PRO A 248 2.62 -1.44 -13.16
N TYR A 249 2.12 -2.49 -13.81
CA TYR A 249 1.88 -3.77 -13.14
C TYR A 249 3.17 -4.51 -12.80
N LEU A 250 4.17 -4.47 -13.69
CA LEU A 250 5.50 -4.99 -13.37
C LEU A 250 6.14 -4.25 -12.19
N ARG A 251 5.93 -2.93 -12.08
CA ARG A 251 6.37 -2.16 -10.90
C ARG A 251 5.70 -2.65 -9.63
N ASN A 252 4.40 -2.93 -9.65
CA ASN A 252 3.72 -3.51 -8.48
C ASN A 252 4.31 -4.88 -8.09
N VAL A 253 4.66 -5.72 -9.08
CA VAL A 253 5.37 -7.00 -8.85
C VAL A 253 6.72 -6.78 -8.17
N VAL A 254 7.53 -5.82 -8.63
CA VAL A 254 8.83 -5.48 -8.01
C VAL A 254 8.65 -4.96 -6.58
N HIS A 255 7.62 -4.14 -6.33
CA HIS A 255 7.35 -3.58 -5.01
C HIS A 255 6.96 -4.67 -4.01
N SER A 256 6.01 -5.54 -4.33
CA SER A 256 5.64 -6.66 -3.46
C SER A 256 6.78 -7.65 -3.27
N ALA A 257 7.56 -7.90 -4.33
CA ALA A 257 8.69 -8.82 -4.32
C ALA A 257 9.76 -8.39 -3.31
N TYR A 258 10.05 -7.09 -3.27
CA TYR A 258 10.97 -6.51 -2.30
C TYR A 258 10.49 -6.73 -0.87
N GLN A 259 9.19 -6.50 -0.64
CA GLN A 259 8.60 -6.60 0.69
C GLN A 259 8.54 -8.05 1.17
N VAL A 260 8.23 -9.01 0.30
CA VAL A 260 8.34 -10.46 0.57
C VAL A 260 9.77 -10.81 0.98
N ALA A 261 10.75 -10.42 0.17
CA ALA A 261 12.15 -10.78 0.41
C ALA A 261 12.77 -10.14 1.66
N ARG A 262 12.34 -8.93 2.02
CA ARG A 262 12.81 -8.22 3.21
C ARG A 262 12.19 -8.74 4.51
N ASN A 263 11.15 -9.57 4.42
CA ASN A 263 10.44 -10.12 5.58
C ASN A 263 10.46 -11.67 5.63
N PRO A 264 11.61 -12.34 5.45
CA PRO A 264 11.68 -13.80 5.30
C PRO A 264 11.12 -14.57 6.50
N GLN A 265 11.18 -13.99 7.71
CA GLN A 265 10.59 -14.58 8.92
C GLN A 265 9.07 -14.71 8.81
N LEU A 266 8.37 -13.72 8.23
CA LEU A 266 6.92 -13.78 8.03
C LEU A 266 6.56 -14.79 6.94
N ILE A 267 7.47 -15.00 6.00
CA ILE A 267 7.33 -15.98 4.93
C ILE A 267 7.58 -17.40 5.46
N SER A 268 8.43 -17.58 6.46
CA SER A 268 8.68 -18.90 7.03
C SER A 268 7.46 -19.52 7.73
N GLU A 269 6.46 -18.71 8.08
CA GLU A 269 5.19 -19.14 8.66
C GLU A 269 4.25 -19.84 7.65
N PHE A 270 4.55 -19.85 6.33
CA PHE A 270 3.79 -20.58 5.28
C PHE A 270 3.82 -22.12 5.39
N GLY A 271 4.42 -22.66 6.44
CA GLY A 271 4.39 -24.08 6.76
C GLY A 271 3.00 -24.57 7.24
N THR A 272 2.11 -23.68 7.70
CA THR A 272 0.82 -24.12 8.25
C THR A 272 -0.16 -24.54 7.14
N PRO A 273 -0.94 -25.62 7.34
CA PRO A 273 -1.94 -26.07 6.37
C PRO A 273 -3.02 -25.04 6.06
N GLU A 274 -3.44 -24.25 7.04
CA GLU A 274 -4.51 -23.26 6.92
C GLU A 274 -4.14 -22.15 5.93
N PHE A 275 -2.93 -21.58 6.02
CA PHE A 275 -2.47 -20.54 5.10
C PHE A 275 -2.37 -21.04 3.66
N ARG A 276 -1.92 -22.29 3.48
CA ARG A 276 -1.88 -22.89 2.14
C ARG A 276 -3.27 -23.07 1.56
N GLY A 277 -4.26 -23.37 2.41
CA GLY A 277 -5.67 -23.45 2.02
C GLY A 277 -6.17 -22.13 1.44
N ASP A 278 -6.07 -21.05 2.21
CA ASP A 278 -6.57 -19.73 1.82
C ASP A 278 -5.90 -19.22 0.54
N GLN A 279 -4.57 -19.39 0.43
CA GLN A 279 -3.84 -19.03 -0.78
C GLN A 279 -4.20 -19.88 -1.98
N ALA A 280 -4.46 -21.18 -1.80
CA ALA A 280 -4.90 -22.03 -2.88
C ALA A 280 -6.28 -21.60 -3.40
N VAL A 281 -7.18 -21.15 -2.51
CA VAL A 281 -8.47 -20.58 -2.91
C VAL A 281 -8.25 -19.30 -3.72
N LEU A 282 -7.43 -18.36 -3.23
CA LEU A 282 -7.13 -17.13 -3.96
C LEU A 282 -6.51 -17.41 -5.33
N ALA A 283 -5.47 -18.23 -5.38
CA ALA A 283 -4.79 -18.62 -6.62
C ALA A 283 -5.74 -19.26 -7.63
N ALA A 284 -6.64 -20.15 -7.16
CA ALA A 284 -7.67 -20.75 -8.01
C ALA A 284 -8.67 -19.70 -8.52
N MET A 285 -9.08 -18.74 -7.68
CA MET A 285 -9.99 -17.68 -8.09
C MET A 285 -9.40 -16.86 -9.24
N ILE A 286 -8.10 -16.57 -9.24
CA ILE A 286 -7.43 -15.71 -10.24
C ILE A 286 -6.68 -16.50 -11.33
N ASN A 287 -6.87 -17.82 -11.38
CA ASN A 287 -6.19 -18.73 -12.32
C ASN A 287 -4.67 -18.56 -12.32
N GLU A 288 -4.08 -18.45 -11.13
CA GLU A 288 -2.63 -18.26 -10.92
C GLU A 288 -2.01 -19.51 -10.31
N ARG A 289 -0.73 -19.76 -10.62
CA ARG A 289 -0.01 -20.88 -10.03
C ARG A 289 0.49 -20.49 -8.65
N LEU A 290 0.11 -21.27 -7.63
CA LEU A 290 0.70 -21.11 -6.31
C LEU A 290 2.18 -21.54 -6.34
N PRO A 291 3.13 -20.64 -6.03
CA PRO A 291 4.54 -20.98 -5.99
C PRO A 291 4.83 -21.89 -4.78
N SER A 292 5.87 -22.73 -4.89
CA SER A 292 6.27 -23.63 -3.80
C SER A 292 6.86 -22.88 -2.60
N GLN A 293 7.50 -21.74 -2.86
CA GLN A 293 7.94 -20.76 -1.86
C GLN A 293 7.77 -19.36 -2.47
N PRO A 294 7.46 -18.33 -1.65
CA PRO A 294 7.44 -16.95 -2.14
C PRO A 294 8.86 -16.48 -2.52
N ASP A 295 9.19 -16.63 -3.80
CA ASP A 295 10.50 -16.26 -4.35
C ASP A 295 10.54 -14.76 -4.68
N GLY A 296 10.48 -13.91 -3.65
CA GLY A 296 10.49 -12.45 -3.81
C GLY A 296 11.63 -11.97 -4.70
N PHE A 297 12.84 -12.50 -4.51
CA PHE A 297 13.99 -12.17 -5.38
C PHE A 297 13.72 -12.47 -6.86
N ILE A 298 13.24 -13.66 -7.18
CA ILE A 298 13.04 -14.14 -8.56
C ILE A 298 11.91 -13.36 -9.23
N ALA A 299 10.79 -13.14 -8.53
CA ALA A 299 9.67 -12.40 -9.07
C ALA A 299 10.07 -10.96 -9.45
N GLY A 300 10.79 -10.27 -8.57
CA GLY A 300 11.30 -8.92 -8.86
C GLY A 300 12.32 -8.90 -9.99
N GLU A 301 13.24 -9.87 -10.04
CA GLU A 301 14.22 -9.99 -11.13
C GLU A 301 13.54 -10.17 -12.49
N GLN A 302 12.57 -11.10 -12.58
CA GLN A 302 11.83 -11.35 -13.81
C GLN A 302 11.04 -10.14 -14.28
N ALA A 303 10.43 -9.40 -13.35
CA ALA A 303 9.71 -8.18 -13.67
C ALA A 303 10.64 -7.08 -14.19
N LEU A 304 11.79 -6.86 -13.55
CA LEU A 304 12.80 -5.89 -14.00
C LEU A 304 13.38 -6.25 -15.36
N ARG A 305 13.64 -7.54 -15.63
CA ARG A 305 14.06 -8.01 -16.98
C ARG A 305 12.99 -7.77 -18.04
N SER A 306 11.73 -7.89 -17.68
CA SER A 306 10.60 -7.59 -18.59
C SER A 306 10.51 -6.09 -18.89
N ILE A 307 10.76 -5.23 -17.90
CA ILE A 307 10.87 -3.77 -18.09
C ILE A 307 12.05 -3.43 -19.03
N ILE A 308 13.21 -4.05 -18.83
CA ILE A 308 14.39 -3.87 -19.73
C ILE A 308 14.03 -4.26 -21.16
N SER A 309 13.37 -5.41 -21.34
CA SER A 309 12.96 -5.89 -22.68
C SER A 309 12.02 -4.89 -23.36
N PHE A 310 11.04 -4.36 -22.63
CA PHE A 310 10.14 -3.32 -23.14
C PHE A 310 10.90 -2.05 -23.54
N ARG A 311 11.84 -1.56 -22.71
CA ARG A 311 12.61 -0.33 -23.02
C ARG A 311 13.55 -0.52 -24.20
N GLN A 312 14.10 -1.73 -24.36
CA GLN A 312 14.94 -2.07 -25.49
C GLN A 312 14.18 -1.96 -26.82
N GLU A 313 12.91 -2.37 -26.85
CA GLU A 313 12.04 -2.23 -28.04
C GLU A 313 11.70 -0.76 -28.37
N GLN A 314 11.60 0.10 -27.36
CA GLN A 314 11.30 1.53 -27.55
C GLN A 314 12.49 2.33 -28.12
N GLY A 315 13.72 1.83 -27.98
CA GLY A 315 14.93 2.49 -28.49
C GLY A 315 15.38 3.72 -27.69
N ASP A 316 14.80 3.98 -26.52
CA ASP A 316 15.27 5.03 -25.60
C ASP A 316 16.49 4.53 -24.81
N VAL A 317 17.67 4.99 -25.22
CA VAL A 317 18.96 4.59 -24.64
C VAL A 317 19.05 4.93 -23.16
N TYR A 318 18.54 6.09 -22.73
CA TYR A 318 18.61 6.50 -21.33
C TYR A 318 17.66 5.67 -20.48
N ALA A 319 16.40 5.50 -20.90
CA ALA A 319 15.43 4.69 -20.17
C ALA A 319 15.84 3.20 -20.10
N LEU A 320 16.53 2.70 -21.12
CA LEU A 320 17.11 1.35 -21.12
C LEU A 320 18.26 1.25 -20.10
N ALA A 321 19.20 2.19 -20.12
CA ALA A 321 20.29 2.24 -19.15
C ALA A 321 19.78 2.36 -17.71
N GLU A 322 18.76 3.20 -17.48
CA GLU A 322 18.10 3.34 -16.18
C GLU A 322 17.49 2.01 -15.72
N SER A 323 16.77 1.30 -16.60
CA SER A 323 16.15 0.01 -16.26
C SER A 323 17.20 -1.08 -15.97
N ILE A 324 18.34 -1.06 -16.68
CA ILE A 324 19.48 -1.95 -16.39
C ILE A 324 20.09 -1.61 -15.03
N ALA A 325 20.26 -0.32 -14.71
CA ALA A 325 20.75 0.14 -13.42
C ALA A 325 19.81 -0.23 -12.27
N GLU A 326 18.49 -0.21 -12.48
CA GLU A 326 17.53 -0.70 -11.49
C GLU A 326 17.63 -2.21 -11.25
N LEU A 327 17.93 -3.01 -12.28
CA LEU A 327 18.25 -4.42 -12.08
C LEU A 327 19.57 -4.59 -11.32
N ALA A 328 20.57 -3.75 -11.60
CA ALA A 328 21.82 -3.72 -10.83
C ALA A 328 21.57 -3.36 -9.35
N ASP A 329 20.72 -2.37 -9.07
CA ASP A 329 20.26 -2.02 -7.72
C ASP A 329 19.60 -3.21 -7.02
N TRP A 330 18.76 -3.96 -7.76
CA TRP A 330 18.15 -5.19 -7.25
C TRP A 330 19.22 -6.19 -6.82
N TYR A 331 20.20 -6.50 -7.67
CA TYR A 331 21.29 -7.38 -7.26
C TYR A 331 22.12 -6.83 -6.09
N LEU A 332 22.33 -5.50 -6.04
CA LEU A 332 23.04 -4.85 -4.95
C LEU A 332 22.31 -5.01 -3.61
N LEU A 333 20.98 -4.83 -3.59
CA LEU A 333 20.12 -4.99 -2.40
C LEU A 333 20.19 -6.39 -1.80
N TYR A 334 20.45 -7.42 -2.62
CA TYR A 334 20.57 -8.82 -2.20
C TYR A 334 22.03 -9.28 -2.12
N GLU A 335 22.97 -8.34 -2.04
CA GLU A 335 24.41 -8.58 -1.90
C GLU A 335 25.04 -9.42 -3.03
N GLN A 336 24.39 -9.52 -4.18
CA GLN A 336 24.91 -10.20 -5.38
C GLN A 336 25.83 -9.26 -6.18
N ARG A 337 26.93 -8.87 -5.53
CA ARG A 337 27.81 -7.77 -5.95
C ARG A 337 28.37 -7.93 -7.36
N ARG A 338 28.78 -9.15 -7.75
CA ARG A 338 29.34 -9.38 -9.09
C ARG A 338 28.31 -9.09 -10.20
N ALA A 339 27.09 -9.59 -10.04
CA ALA A 339 26.01 -9.35 -10.99
C ALA A 339 25.63 -7.86 -11.03
N ALA A 340 25.61 -7.19 -9.87
CA ALA A 340 25.39 -5.75 -9.80
C ALA A 340 26.47 -4.96 -10.55
N ASP A 341 27.76 -5.25 -10.31
CA ASP A 341 28.89 -4.58 -10.97
C ASP A 341 28.87 -4.77 -12.50
N GLU A 342 28.54 -5.99 -12.97
CA GLU A 342 28.41 -6.29 -14.40
C GLU A 342 27.28 -5.49 -15.06
N LEU A 343 26.13 -5.38 -14.40
CA LEU A 343 24.98 -4.62 -14.91
C LEU A 343 25.20 -3.10 -14.84
N TYR A 344 25.85 -2.59 -13.79
CA TYR A 344 26.23 -1.19 -13.72
C TYR A 344 27.21 -0.83 -14.84
N LEU A 345 28.20 -1.68 -15.10
CA LEU A 345 29.13 -1.48 -16.20
C LEU A 345 28.41 -1.51 -17.56
N SER A 346 27.46 -2.42 -17.76
CA SER A 346 26.72 -2.49 -19.03
C SER A 346 25.83 -1.25 -19.25
N ALA A 347 25.14 -0.77 -18.21
CA ALA A 347 24.38 0.48 -18.28
C ALA A 347 25.28 1.70 -18.55
N TRP A 348 26.46 1.75 -17.92
CA TRP A 348 27.45 2.81 -18.18
C TRP A 348 27.95 2.81 -19.62
N GLN A 349 28.27 1.63 -20.16
CA GLN A 349 28.74 1.44 -21.53
C GLN A 349 27.64 1.80 -22.55
N LEU A 350 26.40 1.42 -22.28
CA LEU A 350 25.25 1.78 -23.13
C LEU A 350 25.12 3.31 -23.28
N LEU A 351 25.29 4.06 -22.19
CA LEU A 351 25.28 5.53 -22.26
C LEU A 351 26.53 6.11 -22.94
N ALA A 352 27.64 5.39 -22.98
CA ALA A 352 28.88 5.85 -23.59
C ALA A 352 28.79 5.97 -25.13
N GLU A 353 27.85 5.26 -25.74
CA GLU A 353 27.61 5.26 -27.19
C GLU A 353 26.76 6.45 -27.65
N ALA A 354 26.11 7.17 -26.73
CA ALA A 354 25.28 8.33 -27.03
C ALA A 354 26.11 9.60 -27.23
N GLU A 355 25.63 10.53 -28.08
CA GLU A 355 26.31 11.81 -28.37
C GLU A 355 26.57 12.65 -27.10
N ASN A 356 25.67 12.60 -26.12
CA ASN A 356 25.77 13.33 -24.84
C ASN A 356 26.21 12.43 -23.67
N SER A 357 27.09 11.47 -23.93
CA SER A 357 27.48 10.41 -22.98
C SER A 357 27.85 10.91 -21.58
N GLU A 358 28.72 11.91 -21.45
CA GLU A 358 29.18 12.42 -20.15
C GLU A 358 28.02 12.99 -19.32
N VAL A 359 27.11 13.74 -19.95
CA VAL A 359 25.92 14.30 -19.29
C VAL A 359 24.98 13.19 -18.84
N LEU A 360 24.73 12.18 -19.69
CA LEU A 360 23.84 11.08 -19.36
C LEU A 360 24.42 10.19 -18.24
N GLN A 361 25.71 9.87 -18.29
CA GLN A 361 26.41 9.12 -17.24
C GLN A 361 26.40 9.87 -15.92
N GLN A 362 26.66 11.18 -15.95
CA GLN A 362 26.60 12.02 -14.75
C GLN A 362 25.17 12.12 -14.19
N SER A 363 24.16 12.16 -15.06
CA SER A 363 22.75 12.16 -14.65
C SER A 363 22.35 10.88 -13.92
N LEU A 364 22.73 9.71 -14.45
CA LEU A 364 22.30 8.42 -13.89
C LEU A 364 23.16 7.93 -12.72
N PHE A 365 24.47 8.22 -12.74
CA PHE A 365 25.45 7.64 -11.81
C PHE A 365 26.31 8.68 -11.08
N GLY A 366 26.08 9.97 -11.29
CA GLY A 366 26.91 11.04 -10.72
C GLY A 366 26.63 11.35 -9.25
N SER A 367 25.53 10.83 -8.69
CA SER A 367 25.16 11.00 -7.29
C SER A 367 24.74 9.69 -6.64
N VAL A 368 24.92 9.59 -5.32
CA VAL A 368 24.39 8.46 -4.56
C VAL A 368 22.87 8.54 -4.47
N VAL A 369 22.20 7.40 -4.53
CA VAL A 369 20.72 7.34 -4.52
C VAL A 369 20.25 6.29 -3.53
N ALA A 370 19.27 6.62 -2.68
CA ALA A 370 18.73 5.67 -1.70
C ALA A 370 17.90 4.58 -2.40
N LEU A 371 18.10 3.32 -2.01
CA LEU A 371 17.43 2.15 -2.58
C LEU A 371 16.49 1.46 -1.57
N PRO A 372 15.41 0.81 -2.06
CA PRO A 372 15.00 0.72 -3.46
C PRO A 372 14.27 1.97 -3.97
N LEU A 373 14.42 2.28 -5.26
CA LEU A 373 13.75 3.41 -5.92
C LEU A 373 12.23 3.30 -5.98
N ILE A 374 11.71 2.07 -5.87
CA ILE A 374 10.29 1.79 -6.03
C ILE A 374 9.45 2.10 -4.79
N ILE A 375 10.10 2.32 -3.64
CA ILE A 375 9.41 2.64 -2.39
C ILE A 375 9.50 4.13 -2.16
N THR A 376 8.35 4.77 -1.96
CA THR A 376 8.23 6.18 -1.60
C THR A 376 7.59 6.37 -0.23
N GLU A 377 7.06 5.31 0.38
CA GLU A 377 6.37 5.33 1.66
C GLU A 377 7.34 5.42 2.85
N PRO A 378 6.91 6.06 3.96
CA PRO A 378 7.65 6.07 5.21
C PRO A 378 7.92 4.66 5.72
N ARG A 379 9.18 4.38 6.02
CA ARG A 379 9.62 3.10 6.58
C ARG A 379 9.43 3.09 8.10
N MET A 380 8.67 2.14 8.60
CA MET A 380 8.60 1.85 10.04
C MET A 380 9.95 1.34 10.56
N VAL A 381 10.46 1.97 11.62
CA VAL A 381 11.73 1.66 12.27
C VAL A 381 11.59 1.30 13.76
N ASP A 382 10.47 1.65 14.39
CA ASP A 382 10.11 1.16 15.73
C ASP A 382 8.72 0.49 15.73
N ARG A 383 8.72 -0.85 15.79
CA ARG A 383 7.49 -1.66 15.79
C ARG A 383 6.66 -1.56 17.07
N ARG A 384 7.12 -0.85 18.10
CA ARG A 384 6.37 -0.70 19.37
C ARG A 384 5.18 0.23 19.26
N ALA A 385 5.11 1.05 18.20
CA ALA A 385 4.02 1.97 17.94
C ALA A 385 3.06 1.47 16.84
N LEU A 386 2.89 0.15 16.74
CA LEU A 386 1.90 -0.47 15.85
C LEU A 386 0.50 0.15 16.07
N GLY A 387 -0.23 0.36 14.98
CA GLY A 387 -1.58 0.94 14.98
C GLY A 387 -1.65 2.47 14.90
N LYS A 388 -0.50 3.17 14.87
CA LYS A 388 -0.42 4.60 14.55
C LYS A 388 0.35 4.80 13.25
N GLY A 389 -0.28 5.37 12.23
CA GLY A 389 0.44 5.80 11.05
C GLY A 389 1.18 7.13 11.28
N PRO A 390 2.15 7.47 10.42
CA PRO A 390 2.96 8.69 10.55
C PRO A 390 2.12 9.98 10.57
N GLU A 391 0.93 9.97 9.96
CA GLU A 391 -0.04 11.07 9.97
C GLU A 391 -0.55 11.45 11.36
N SER A 392 -0.49 10.51 12.32
CA SER A 392 -0.92 10.73 13.71
C SER A 392 0.22 11.13 14.66
N LEU A 393 1.45 11.25 14.15
CA LEU A 393 2.67 11.44 14.92
C LEU A 393 3.30 12.82 14.69
N THR A 394 4.21 13.20 15.58
CA THR A 394 4.92 14.47 15.44
C THR A 394 6.01 14.33 14.38
N GLU A 395 6.05 15.24 13.42
CA GLU A 395 7.04 15.26 12.34
C GLU A 395 8.30 16.03 12.76
N GLY A 396 9.46 15.56 12.29
CA GLY A 396 10.75 16.24 12.43
C GLY A 396 11.66 15.98 11.22
N PHE A 397 12.73 16.77 11.13
CA PHE A 397 13.74 16.65 10.07
C PHE A 397 15.14 16.59 10.67
N VAL A 398 16.02 15.81 10.04
CA VAL A 398 17.44 15.76 10.38
C VAL A 398 18.28 15.74 9.10
N ASP A 399 19.31 16.57 9.09
CA ASP A 399 20.33 16.60 8.05
C ASP A 399 21.53 15.77 8.52
N LEU A 400 21.98 14.84 7.69
CA LEU A 400 23.06 13.90 7.98
C LEU A 400 24.10 13.93 6.86
N SER A 401 25.37 13.75 7.22
CA SER A 401 26.42 13.39 6.26
C SER A 401 26.94 11.98 6.53
N PHE A 402 27.30 11.26 5.46
CA PHE A 402 27.84 9.91 5.58
C PHE A 402 28.67 9.47 4.37
N THR A 403 29.49 8.44 4.58
CA THR A 403 30.18 7.71 3.53
C THR A 403 29.27 6.64 2.94
N VAL A 404 29.19 6.56 1.61
CA VAL A 404 28.60 5.44 0.88
C VAL A 404 29.75 4.63 0.29
N THR A 405 29.88 3.36 0.67
CA THR A 405 30.91 2.46 0.11
C THR A 405 30.58 2.07 -1.32
N ARG A 406 31.57 1.52 -2.05
CA ARG A 406 31.31 0.88 -3.37
C ARG A 406 30.20 -0.18 -3.35
N THR A 407 29.90 -0.76 -2.19
CA THR A 407 28.85 -1.77 -1.99
C THR A 407 27.52 -1.17 -1.55
N GLY A 408 27.38 0.16 -1.62
CA GLY A 408 26.16 0.86 -1.22
C GLY A 408 25.91 0.93 0.29
N SER A 409 26.87 0.52 1.11
CA SER A 409 26.71 0.48 2.57
C SER A 409 27.06 1.82 3.21
N VAL A 410 26.29 2.23 4.22
CA VAL A 410 26.49 3.51 4.93
C VAL A 410 27.54 3.37 6.04
N ARG A 411 28.50 4.30 6.09
CA ARG A 411 29.53 4.42 7.14
C ARG A 411 29.72 5.88 7.58
N LYS A 412 30.39 6.09 8.72
CA LYS A 412 30.76 7.43 9.23
C LYS A 412 29.58 8.42 9.23
N VAL A 413 28.44 8.02 9.80
CA VAL A 413 27.26 8.88 9.90
C VAL A 413 27.52 10.01 10.90
N SER A 414 27.32 11.24 10.47
CA SER A 414 27.45 12.46 11.27
C SER A 414 26.16 13.29 11.15
N VAL A 415 25.71 13.87 12.26
CA VAL A 415 24.55 14.76 12.28
C VAL A 415 25.00 16.18 11.95
N LEU A 416 24.31 16.84 11.02
CA LEU A 416 24.56 18.22 10.60
C LEU A 416 23.59 19.21 11.25
N SER A 417 22.40 18.75 11.66
CA SER A 417 21.42 19.56 12.38
C SER A 417 21.86 19.83 13.83
N ASP A 418 21.42 20.96 14.40
CA ASP A 418 21.72 21.32 15.79
C ASP A 418 21.11 20.32 16.79
N GLU A 419 21.98 19.63 17.52
CA GLU A 419 21.57 18.67 18.54
C GLU A 419 21.26 19.38 19.87
N ASN A 420 20.15 18.99 20.49
CA ASN A 420 19.74 19.46 21.80
C ASN A 420 19.11 18.32 22.62
N PRO A 421 18.87 18.51 23.92
CA PRO A 421 18.31 17.45 24.76
C PRO A 421 16.95 16.92 24.30
N GLN A 422 16.18 17.64 23.48
CA GLN A 422 14.84 17.23 23.02
C GLN A 422 14.86 16.36 21.75
N ASN A 423 15.89 16.46 20.91
CA ASN A 423 15.97 15.78 19.60
C ASN A 423 17.07 14.69 19.51
N ILE A 424 18.01 14.65 20.45
CA ILE A 424 19.18 13.75 20.40
C ILE A 424 18.81 12.26 20.34
N ILE A 425 17.70 11.86 20.97
CA ILE A 425 17.23 10.46 20.94
C ILE A 425 16.68 10.10 19.56
N GLN A 426 15.91 11.01 18.96
CA GLN A 426 15.33 10.86 17.63
C GLN A 426 16.45 10.81 16.59
N PHE A 427 17.39 11.76 16.60
CA PHE A 427 18.53 11.79 15.66
C PHE A 427 19.38 10.52 15.76
N GLY A 428 19.71 10.07 16.98
CA GLY A 428 20.43 8.82 17.19
C GLY A 428 19.65 7.57 16.73
N SER A 429 18.31 7.62 16.74
CA SER A 429 17.48 6.55 16.16
C SER A 429 17.43 6.58 14.63
N VAL A 430 17.29 7.77 14.03
CA VAL A 430 17.32 7.96 12.58
C VAL A 430 18.68 7.54 12.02
N GLY A 431 19.79 7.98 12.63
CA GLY A 431 21.14 7.62 12.19
C GLY A 431 21.44 6.12 12.28
N ARG A 432 20.84 5.40 13.25
CA ARG A 432 20.91 3.93 13.30
C ARG A 432 20.08 3.28 12.19
N ALA A 433 18.87 3.76 11.97
CA ALA A 433 18.00 3.24 10.94
C ALA A 433 18.56 3.47 9.52
N LEU A 434 19.21 4.62 9.28
CA LEU A 434 19.90 4.94 8.03
C LEU A 434 20.93 3.88 7.63
N ARG A 435 21.63 3.26 8.59
CA ARG A 435 22.63 2.20 8.30
C ARG A 435 22.04 0.94 7.69
N SER A 436 20.73 0.78 7.74
CA SER A 436 20.01 -0.34 7.12
C SER A 436 19.44 0.00 5.74
N PHE A 437 19.73 1.19 5.22
CA PHE A 437 19.51 1.51 3.81
C PHE A 437 20.70 1.07 2.98
N VAL A 438 20.42 0.70 1.75
CA VAL A 438 21.42 0.52 0.69
C VAL A 438 21.32 1.72 -0.23
N PHE A 439 22.45 2.20 -0.72
CA PHE A 439 22.51 3.29 -1.68
C PHE A 439 23.14 2.80 -2.97
N ARG A 440 22.60 3.21 -4.12
CA ARG A 440 23.34 3.14 -5.38
C ARG A 440 24.58 4.02 -5.23
N PRO A 441 25.80 3.47 -5.36
CA PRO A 441 27.03 4.24 -5.28
C PRO A 441 27.22 5.08 -6.55
N VAL A 442 28.05 6.12 -6.46
CA VAL A 442 28.54 6.82 -7.65
C VAL A 442 29.37 5.86 -8.49
N LEU A 443 29.27 5.93 -9.81
CA LEU A 443 30.17 5.22 -10.71
C LEU A 443 31.21 6.18 -11.29
N GLN A 444 32.45 5.70 -11.37
CA GLN A 444 33.51 6.34 -12.14
C GLN A 444 34.05 5.32 -13.14
N LYS A 445 34.01 5.67 -14.43
CA LYS A 445 34.42 4.77 -15.53
C LYS A 445 33.72 3.41 -15.47
N GLY A 446 32.43 3.41 -15.13
CA GLY A 446 31.59 2.21 -15.02
C GLY A 446 31.83 1.36 -13.77
N VAL A 447 32.64 1.83 -12.82
CA VAL A 447 32.93 1.09 -11.57
C VAL A 447 32.38 1.85 -10.37
N PRO A 448 31.60 1.19 -9.49
CA PRO A 448 31.19 1.75 -8.20
C PRO A 448 32.38 2.25 -7.36
N VAL A 449 32.29 3.47 -6.86
CA VAL A 449 33.31 4.07 -5.98
C VAL A 449 32.74 4.43 -4.62
N THR A 450 33.62 4.48 -3.62
CA THR A 450 33.27 5.01 -2.30
C THR A 450 33.27 6.53 -2.35
N THR A 451 32.20 7.17 -1.89
CA THR A 451 32.10 8.63 -1.74
C THR A 451 31.93 9.01 -0.28
N GLU A 452 32.53 10.11 0.13
CA GLU A 452 32.43 10.67 1.49
C GLU A 452 31.61 11.97 1.48
N ASP A 453 31.18 12.43 2.66
CA ASP A 453 30.38 13.65 2.85
C ASP A 453 29.12 13.73 1.97
N ASN A 454 28.44 12.60 1.76
CA ASN A 454 27.14 12.61 1.08
C ASN A 454 26.10 13.17 2.05
N ARG A 455 25.44 14.28 1.69
CA ARG A 455 24.53 15.02 2.57
C ARG A 455 23.07 14.77 2.21
N PHE A 456 22.28 14.34 3.19
CA PHE A 456 20.88 13.98 3.01
C PHE A 456 20.02 14.54 4.13
N ARG A 457 18.81 14.96 3.78
CA ARG A 457 17.73 15.28 4.72
C ARG A 457 16.83 14.07 4.87
N ILE A 458 16.44 13.78 6.10
CA ILE A 458 15.50 12.71 6.42
C ILE A 458 14.35 13.31 7.23
N ARG A 459 13.13 13.10 6.74
CA ARG A 459 11.91 13.34 7.49
C ARG A 459 11.60 12.11 8.35
N TYR A 460 11.22 12.33 9.61
CA TYR A 460 10.92 11.27 10.56
C TYR A 460 9.72 11.64 11.45
N TRP A 461 9.11 10.62 12.06
CA TRP A 461 7.95 10.78 12.93
C TRP A 461 8.15 10.10 14.29
N TYR A 462 7.64 10.69 15.38
CA TYR A 462 7.81 10.19 16.75
C TYR A 462 6.63 10.47 17.68
#